data_AF-A0A2D6XD88-F1
#
_entry.id   AF-A0A2D6XD88-F1
#
_cell.length_a   1.000
_cell.length_b   1.000
_cell.length_c   1.000
_cell.angle_alpha   90.00
_cell.angle_beta   90.00
_cell.angle_gamma   90.00
#
_symmetry.space_group_name_H-M   'P 1'
#
loop_
_entity.id
_entity.type
_entity.pdbx_description
1 polymer ?
#
loop_
_entity_poly.entity_id
_entity_poly.type
_entity_poly.pdbx_seq_one_letter_code
_entity_poly.pdbx_strand_id
1 'polypeptide(L)'
;MTLINPANLAMKYIKESHQMSTAQKKEFSLNEEIQVYLKDKITNDIDLGAVLHRLKSTFPLHLFSEVDAIFIGMFEEFDVRDVNALYKDGAIYVSSEQDNIQDMIDDIIHEIAHSLEIPYGGLIYGDGKMEKEFLSKRLKLYEIIKSEGLKPNKKAFLSPEYSQGMDDYLYKEVGYDRLNFIISSYGLFPSAYATTSLKEYFANGFEHFFLDDRSDLEECCPELYKKIEELYEL
;
A
#
# COMPACT_ATOMS: atom_id res chain seq x y z
N MET A 1 -5.65 29.09 -9.18
CA MET A 1 -5.38 27.64 -9.22
C MET A 1 -6.22 27.05 -10.32
N THR A 2 -5.60 26.79 -11.47
CA THR A 2 -6.29 26.20 -12.63
C THR A 2 -6.39 24.71 -12.34
N LEU A 3 -7.60 24.20 -12.13
CA LEU A 3 -7.83 22.76 -11.97
C LEU A 3 -7.39 22.06 -13.26
N ILE A 4 -6.28 21.32 -13.21
CA ILE A 4 -5.81 20.52 -14.33
C ILE A 4 -6.79 19.34 -14.47
N ASN A 5 -7.36 19.19 -15.66
CA ASN A 5 -8.29 18.10 -15.97
C ASN A 5 -7.53 16.75 -15.89
N PRO A 6 -8.00 15.75 -15.12
CA PRO A 6 -7.35 14.44 -14.99
C PRO A 6 -7.05 13.76 -16.33
N ALA A 7 -7.97 13.87 -17.30
CA ALA A 7 -7.79 13.30 -18.63
C ALA A 7 -6.61 13.94 -19.41
N ASN A 8 -6.35 15.23 -19.19
CA ASN A 8 -5.21 15.91 -19.81
C ASN A 8 -3.88 15.49 -19.17
N LEU A 9 -3.89 15.12 -17.89
CA LEU A 9 -2.71 14.70 -17.16
C LEU A 9 -2.28 13.27 -17.54
N ALA A 10 -3.23 12.33 -17.58
CA ALA A 10 -2.97 10.97 -18.09
C ALA A 10 -2.43 11.01 -19.53
N MET A 11 -3.04 11.81 -20.41
CA MET A 11 -2.55 12.01 -21.78
C MET A 11 -1.16 12.63 -21.85
N LYS A 12 -0.77 13.45 -20.88
CA LYS A 12 0.60 13.98 -20.78
C LYS A 12 1.58 12.86 -20.42
N TYR A 13 1.29 12.07 -19.40
CA TYR A 13 2.15 10.97 -18.97
C TYR A 13 2.31 9.88 -20.02
N ILE A 14 1.23 9.53 -20.74
CA ILE A 14 1.29 8.58 -21.86
C ILE A 14 2.24 9.08 -22.95
N LYS A 15 2.21 10.39 -23.27
CA LYS A 15 3.13 10.97 -24.27
C LYS A 15 4.59 10.94 -23.82
N GLU A 16 4.85 11.29 -22.58
CA GLU A 16 6.20 11.24 -21.99
C GLU A 16 6.73 9.80 -21.97
N SER A 17 5.87 8.85 -21.58
CA SER A 17 6.22 7.43 -21.59
C SER A 17 6.49 6.89 -22.99
N HIS A 18 5.69 7.26 -23.99
CA HIS A 18 5.94 6.85 -25.37
C HIS A 18 7.31 7.35 -25.88
N GLN A 19 7.76 8.54 -25.45
CA GLN A 19 9.09 9.04 -25.79
C GLN A 19 10.18 8.18 -25.14
N MET A 20 10.01 7.81 -23.87
CA MET A 20 10.94 6.93 -23.16
C MET A 20 10.95 5.51 -23.70
N SER A 21 9.80 4.89 -23.95
CA SER A 21 9.68 3.54 -24.53
C SER A 21 10.33 3.46 -25.90
N THR A 22 10.17 4.50 -26.72
CA THR A 22 10.82 4.61 -28.04
C THR A 22 12.34 4.71 -27.89
N ALA A 23 12.82 5.52 -26.93
CA ALA A 23 14.25 5.64 -26.65
C ALA A 23 14.86 4.33 -26.12
N GLN A 24 14.11 3.58 -25.30
CA GLN A 24 14.52 2.31 -24.72
C GLN A 24 14.20 1.08 -25.59
N LYS A 25 13.40 1.25 -26.65
CA LYS A 25 12.82 0.19 -27.50
C LYS A 25 12.12 -0.92 -26.71
N LYS A 26 11.36 -0.56 -25.68
CA LYS A 26 10.63 -1.52 -24.82
C LYS A 26 9.22 -1.01 -24.54
N GLU A 27 8.23 -1.87 -24.76
CA GLU A 27 6.86 -1.70 -24.27
C GLU A 27 6.66 -2.66 -23.10
N PHE A 28 5.97 -2.21 -22.05
CA PHE A 28 5.74 -2.98 -20.83
C PHE A 28 4.25 -3.14 -20.57
N SER A 29 3.85 -4.35 -20.23
CA SER A 29 2.48 -4.67 -19.85
C SER A 29 2.48 -5.73 -18.75
N LEU A 30 1.57 -5.60 -17.80
CA LEU A 30 1.28 -6.63 -16.79
C LEU A 30 0.04 -7.39 -17.22
N ASN A 31 0.11 -8.73 -17.21
CA ASN A 31 -0.99 -9.61 -17.61
C ASN A 31 -1.58 -9.34 -19.01
N GLU A 32 -0.79 -8.77 -19.93
CA GLU A 32 -1.18 -8.41 -21.31
C GLU A 32 -2.27 -7.31 -21.42
N GLU A 33 -3.00 -7.05 -20.34
CA GLU A 33 -4.12 -6.09 -20.29
C GLU A 33 -3.69 -4.75 -19.67
N ILE A 34 -2.90 -4.79 -18.59
CA ILE A 34 -2.55 -3.61 -17.80
C ILE A 34 -1.32 -2.94 -18.42
N GLN A 35 -1.50 -1.71 -18.90
CA GLN A 35 -0.42 -0.97 -19.55
C GLN A 35 0.53 -0.36 -18.52
N VAL A 36 1.84 -0.52 -18.72
CA VAL A 36 2.86 0.02 -17.81
C VAL A 36 3.63 1.14 -18.51
N TYR A 37 3.50 2.35 -17.98
CA TYR A 37 4.07 3.57 -18.53
C TYR A 37 5.24 4.06 -17.67
N LEU A 38 6.44 4.00 -18.23
CA LEU A 38 7.63 4.58 -17.61
C LEU A 38 7.78 6.06 -18.02
N LYS A 39 7.55 6.99 -17.09
CA LYS A 39 7.71 8.45 -17.28
C LYS A 39 9.12 8.93 -16.93
N ASP A 40 9.75 8.34 -15.92
CA ASP A 40 11.10 8.68 -15.47
C ASP A 40 11.96 7.41 -15.33
N LYS A 41 13.29 7.52 -15.35
CA LYS A 41 14.17 6.36 -15.14
C LYS A 41 14.09 5.92 -13.68
N ILE A 42 13.84 4.63 -13.44
CA ILE A 42 13.87 4.03 -12.10
C ILE A 42 15.31 4.11 -11.53
N THR A 43 15.44 4.53 -10.27
CA THR A 43 16.72 4.55 -9.57
C THR A 43 17.27 3.13 -9.37
N ASN A 44 18.56 3.04 -9.04
CA ASN A 44 19.23 1.77 -8.70
C ASN A 44 19.19 0.69 -9.80
N ASP A 45 18.94 1.10 -11.06
CA ASP A 45 18.91 0.22 -12.25
C ASP A 45 18.02 -1.03 -12.07
N ILE A 46 16.90 -0.86 -11.35
CA ILE A 46 15.89 -1.91 -11.13
C ILE A 46 15.34 -2.43 -12.47
N ASP A 47 15.33 -3.75 -12.64
CA ASP A 47 14.75 -4.40 -13.81
C ASP A 47 13.22 -4.49 -13.69
N LEU A 48 12.53 -3.56 -14.34
CA LEU A 48 11.07 -3.53 -14.41
C LEU A 48 10.49 -4.85 -14.94
N GLY A 49 11.18 -5.54 -15.86
CA GLY A 49 10.73 -6.85 -16.34
C GLY A 49 10.65 -7.90 -15.22
N ALA A 50 11.62 -7.88 -14.30
CA ALA A 50 11.64 -8.76 -13.14
C ALA A 50 10.52 -8.43 -12.13
N VAL A 51 10.25 -7.14 -11.91
CA VAL A 51 9.12 -6.65 -11.08
C VAL A 51 7.80 -7.18 -11.64
N LEU A 52 7.53 -6.92 -12.92
CA LEU A 52 6.27 -7.34 -13.56
C LEU A 52 6.11 -8.86 -13.61
N HIS A 53 7.21 -9.59 -13.85
CA HIS A 53 7.18 -11.06 -13.81
C HIS A 53 6.83 -11.57 -12.41
N ARG A 54 7.42 -10.99 -11.35
CA ARG A 54 7.15 -11.40 -9.98
C ARG A 54 5.70 -11.12 -9.58
N LEU A 55 5.19 -9.93 -9.87
CA LEU A 55 3.77 -9.59 -9.67
C LEU A 55 2.86 -10.62 -10.35
N LYS A 56 3.08 -10.92 -11.63
CA LYS A 56 2.30 -11.91 -12.39
C LYS A 56 2.38 -13.33 -11.79
N SER A 57 3.53 -13.72 -11.23
CA SER A 57 3.70 -15.06 -10.66
C SER A 57 3.15 -15.21 -9.25
N THR A 58 3.04 -14.11 -8.50
CA THR A 58 2.60 -14.10 -7.10
C THR A 58 1.10 -13.86 -6.97
N PHE A 59 0.53 -13.02 -7.84
CA PHE A 59 -0.84 -12.53 -7.70
C PHE A 59 -1.82 -13.20 -8.67
N PRO A 60 -2.99 -13.66 -8.19
CA PRO A 60 -4.10 -14.03 -9.04
C PRO A 60 -4.57 -12.88 -9.94
N LEU A 61 -4.91 -13.21 -11.19
CA LEU A 61 -5.31 -12.22 -12.20
C LEU A 61 -6.55 -11.41 -11.78
N HIS A 62 -7.52 -12.03 -11.11
CA HIS A 62 -8.77 -11.38 -10.73
C HIS A 62 -8.58 -10.23 -9.72
N LEU A 63 -7.50 -10.25 -8.95
CA LEU A 63 -7.20 -9.19 -7.98
C LEU A 63 -6.69 -7.90 -8.64
N PHE A 64 -6.39 -7.91 -9.94
CA PHE A 64 -6.05 -6.72 -10.70
C PHE A 64 -7.28 -6.05 -11.35
N SER A 65 -8.51 -6.50 -11.06
CA SER A 65 -9.70 -6.10 -11.82
C SER A 65 -9.99 -4.60 -11.87
N GLU A 66 -9.48 -3.84 -10.89
CA GLU A 66 -9.67 -2.39 -10.79
C GLU A 66 -8.45 -1.59 -11.30
N VAL A 67 -7.44 -2.25 -11.86
CA VAL A 67 -6.19 -1.61 -12.31
C VAL A 67 -6.09 -1.67 -13.82
N ASP A 68 -6.29 -0.54 -14.49
CA ASP A 68 -6.17 -0.37 -15.93
C ASP A 68 -4.73 -0.08 -16.37
N ALA A 69 -3.98 0.65 -15.54
CA ALA A 69 -2.64 1.12 -15.88
C ALA A 69 -1.73 1.34 -14.66
N ILE A 70 -0.42 1.24 -14.89
CA ILE A 70 0.62 1.57 -13.92
C ILE A 70 1.52 2.66 -14.51
N PHE A 71 1.69 3.78 -13.80
CA PHE A 71 2.58 4.87 -14.17
C PHE A 71 3.76 4.92 -13.21
N ILE A 72 4.98 4.87 -13.73
CA ILE A 72 6.21 4.90 -12.95
C ILE A 72 6.95 6.21 -13.22
N GLY A 73 7.12 7.03 -12.19
CA GLY A 73 7.80 8.32 -12.30
C GLY A 73 7.63 9.18 -11.05
N MET A 74 8.16 10.40 -11.11
CA MET A 74 7.93 11.40 -10.06
C MET A 74 6.69 12.23 -10.39
N PHE A 75 5.78 12.33 -9.42
CA PHE A 75 4.51 13.07 -9.53
C PHE A 75 4.39 14.07 -8.38
N GLU A 76 3.79 15.24 -8.63
CA GLU A 76 3.64 16.30 -7.63
C GLU A 76 2.83 15.83 -6.41
N GLU A 77 1.92 14.88 -6.61
CA GLU A 77 1.12 14.30 -5.55
C GLU A 77 1.94 13.58 -4.47
N PHE A 78 3.10 13.04 -4.81
CA PHE A 78 3.98 12.35 -3.84
C PHE A 78 4.56 13.33 -2.82
N ASP A 79 5.06 14.49 -3.28
CA ASP A 79 5.56 15.54 -2.38
C ASP A 79 4.44 16.13 -1.51
N VAL A 80 3.22 16.25 -2.06
CA VAL A 80 2.08 16.86 -1.36
C VAL A 80 1.51 15.92 -0.30
N ARG A 81 1.54 14.61 -0.54
CA ARG A 81 0.93 13.59 0.32
C ARG A 81 1.95 12.84 1.17
N ASP A 82 3.24 13.01 0.91
CA ASP A 82 4.35 12.29 1.56
C ASP A 82 4.21 10.76 1.38
N VAL A 83 3.97 10.32 0.13
CA VAL A 83 3.77 8.90 -0.25
C VAL A 83 4.60 8.54 -1.48
N ASN A 84 4.96 7.25 -1.62
CA ASN A 84 5.71 6.73 -2.76
C ASN A 84 4.83 6.13 -3.86
N ALA A 85 3.59 5.79 -3.54
CA ALA A 85 2.62 5.29 -4.48
C ALA A 85 1.23 5.80 -4.14
N LEU A 86 0.33 5.75 -5.13
CA LEU A 86 -1.10 5.97 -4.93
C LEU A 86 -1.91 5.33 -6.04
N TYR A 87 -3.03 4.72 -5.68
CA TYR A 87 -4.09 4.31 -6.58
C TYR A 87 -5.09 5.44 -6.78
N LYS A 88 -5.41 5.75 -8.03
CA LYS A 88 -6.38 6.78 -8.39
C LYS A 88 -6.95 6.57 -9.79
N ASP A 89 -8.28 6.61 -9.89
CA ASP A 89 -9.03 6.58 -11.15
C ASP A 89 -8.65 5.41 -12.07
N GLY A 90 -8.53 4.20 -11.50
CA GLY A 90 -8.16 2.97 -12.24
C GLY A 90 -6.65 2.82 -12.50
N ALA A 91 -5.82 3.76 -12.05
CA ALA A 91 -4.38 3.72 -12.29
C ALA A 91 -3.59 3.71 -10.98
N ILE A 92 -2.50 2.96 -10.97
CA ILE A 92 -1.48 3.00 -9.92
C ILE A 92 -0.37 3.93 -10.38
N TYR A 93 0.03 4.87 -9.52
CA TYR A 93 1.20 5.72 -9.70
C TYR A 93 2.24 5.28 -8.70
N VAL A 94 3.47 5.04 -9.16
CA VAL A 94 4.59 4.59 -8.30
C VAL A 94 5.80 5.46 -8.56
N SER A 95 6.50 5.83 -7.49
CA SER A 95 7.75 6.58 -7.54
C SER A 95 8.80 5.83 -8.36
N SER A 96 9.52 6.58 -9.20
CA SER A 96 10.73 6.07 -9.83
C SER A 96 11.93 6.02 -8.86
N GLU A 97 11.83 6.68 -7.70
CA GLU A 97 12.81 6.60 -6.62
C GLU A 97 12.47 5.40 -5.72
N GLN A 98 13.28 4.36 -5.84
CA GLN A 98 13.08 3.03 -5.26
C GLN A 98 14.42 2.46 -4.79
N ASP A 99 14.48 1.85 -3.61
CA ASP A 99 15.73 1.30 -3.09
C ASP A 99 16.06 -0.05 -3.76
N ASN A 100 15.06 -0.91 -3.93
CA ASN A 100 15.22 -2.22 -4.54
C ASN A 100 13.94 -2.76 -5.22
N ILE A 101 14.03 -3.96 -5.81
CA ILE A 101 12.92 -4.62 -6.52
C ILE A 101 11.73 -4.90 -5.58
N GLN A 102 11.99 -5.25 -4.31
CA GLN A 102 10.95 -5.56 -3.34
C GLN A 102 10.10 -4.32 -3.05
N ASP A 103 10.71 -3.16 -2.81
CA ASP A 103 9.96 -1.95 -2.44
C ASP A 103 8.95 -1.55 -3.55
N MET A 104 9.37 -1.62 -4.81
CA MET A 104 8.45 -1.34 -5.93
C MET A 104 7.31 -2.37 -6.02
N ILE A 105 7.58 -3.62 -5.65
CA ILE A 105 6.54 -4.66 -5.61
C ILE A 105 5.58 -4.42 -4.45
N ASP A 106 6.10 -4.07 -3.27
CA ASP A 106 5.34 -3.75 -2.06
C ASP A 106 4.40 -2.57 -2.35
N ASP A 107 4.94 -1.47 -2.90
CA ASP A 107 4.18 -0.28 -3.33
C ASP A 107 3.03 -0.65 -4.29
N ILE A 108 3.31 -1.46 -5.32
CA ILE A 108 2.27 -1.85 -6.30
C ILE A 108 1.19 -2.73 -5.63
N ILE A 109 1.58 -3.67 -4.77
CA ILE A 109 0.63 -4.57 -4.08
C ILE A 109 -0.22 -3.81 -3.08
N HIS A 110 0.37 -2.86 -2.36
CA HIS A 110 -0.32 -1.95 -1.46
C HIS A 110 -1.43 -1.19 -2.20
N GLU A 111 -1.12 -0.62 -3.35
CA GLU A 111 -2.10 0.13 -4.15
C GLU A 111 -3.16 -0.77 -4.82
N ILE A 112 -2.81 -2.02 -5.16
CA ILE A 112 -3.81 -3.02 -5.57
C ILE A 112 -4.78 -3.27 -4.41
N ALA A 113 -4.31 -3.42 -3.18
CA ALA A 113 -5.18 -3.58 -2.02
C ALA A 113 -6.18 -2.42 -1.91
N HIS A 114 -5.71 -1.18 -1.99
CA HIS A 114 -6.59 -0.01 -1.99
C HIS A 114 -7.59 0.01 -3.13
N SER A 115 -7.21 -0.47 -4.32
CA SER A 115 -8.14 -0.56 -5.46
C SER A 115 -9.32 -1.50 -5.17
N LEU A 116 -9.06 -2.63 -4.50
CA LEU A 116 -10.06 -3.65 -4.18
C LEU A 116 -11.09 -3.21 -3.14
N GLU A 117 -10.79 -2.17 -2.36
CA GLU A 117 -11.74 -1.58 -1.42
C GLU A 117 -12.98 -1.02 -2.11
N ILE A 118 -12.87 -0.61 -3.38
CA ILE A 118 -13.99 -0.04 -4.15
C ILE A 118 -15.07 -1.11 -4.42
N PRO A 119 -14.78 -2.22 -5.12
CA PRO A 119 -15.77 -3.26 -5.37
C PRO A 119 -16.06 -4.13 -4.14
N TYR A 120 -15.09 -4.32 -3.24
CA TYR A 120 -15.18 -5.31 -2.16
C TYR A 120 -15.23 -4.71 -0.76
N GLY A 121 -15.39 -3.40 -0.60
CA GLY A 121 -15.47 -2.76 0.72
C GLY A 121 -16.56 -3.35 1.64
N GLY A 122 -17.66 -3.85 1.08
CA GLY A 122 -18.68 -4.58 1.84
C GLY A 122 -18.21 -5.93 2.39
N LEU A 123 -17.37 -6.66 1.65
CA LEU A 123 -16.76 -7.92 2.09
C LEU A 123 -15.67 -7.64 3.15
N ILE A 124 -14.81 -6.67 2.86
CA ILE A 124 -13.65 -6.31 3.69
C ILE A 124 -14.10 -5.72 5.05
N TYR A 125 -15.02 -4.76 5.02
CA TYR A 125 -15.38 -3.96 6.20
C TYR A 125 -16.78 -4.22 6.75
N GLY A 126 -17.69 -4.80 5.95
CA GLY A 126 -19.13 -4.75 6.22
C GLY A 126 -19.61 -5.52 7.46
N ASP A 127 -18.84 -6.50 7.94
CA ASP A 127 -19.16 -7.22 9.18
C ASP A 127 -18.53 -6.61 10.44
N GLY A 128 -17.69 -5.58 10.28
CA GLY A 128 -17.01 -4.87 11.36
C GLY A 128 -16.00 -5.69 12.17
N LYS A 129 -15.70 -6.94 11.77
CA LYS A 129 -14.79 -7.80 12.54
C LYS A 129 -13.34 -7.34 12.45
N MET A 130 -12.88 -7.02 11.24
CA MET A 130 -11.53 -6.49 11.02
C MET A 130 -11.33 -5.14 11.73
N GLU A 131 -12.32 -4.25 11.70
CA GLU A 131 -12.27 -2.99 12.46
C GLU A 131 -12.16 -3.23 13.96
N LYS A 132 -12.93 -4.18 14.50
CA LYS A 132 -12.87 -4.54 15.92
C LYS A 132 -11.51 -5.12 16.30
N GLU A 133 -10.92 -5.97 15.46
CA GLU A 133 -9.56 -6.49 15.62
C GLU A 133 -8.53 -5.34 15.65
N PHE A 134 -8.55 -4.48 14.63
CA PHE A 134 -7.70 -3.30 14.52
C PHE A 134 -7.75 -2.39 15.75
N LEU A 135 -8.96 -1.98 16.17
CA LEU A 135 -9.14 -1.08 17.32
C LEU A 135 -8.72 -1.74 18.64
N SER A 136 -8.94 -3.05 18.79
CA SER A 136 -8.49 -3.79 19.99
C SER A 136 -6.96 -3.83 20.07
N LYS A 137 -6.29 -4.04 18.93
CA LYS A 137 -4.83 -4.01 18.81
C LYS A 137 -4.26 -2.62 19.05
N ARG A 138 -4.89 -1.55 18.52
CA ARG A 138 -4.48 -0.16 18.82
C ARG A 138 -4.67 0.21 20.28
N LEU A 139 -5.74 -0.25 20.93
CA LEU A 139 -5.89 -0.05 22.37
C LEU A 139 -4.78 -0.76 23.15
N LYS A 140 -4.38 -1.96 22.75
CA LYS A 140 -3.25 -2.68 23.37
C LYS A 140 -1.93 -1.93 23.18
N LEU A 141 -1.67 -1.46 21.96
CA LEU A 141 -0.50 -0.64 21.63
C LEU A 141 -0.45 0.66 22.45
N TYR A 142 -1.59 1.33 22.60
CA TYR A 142 -1.74 2.51 23.46
C TYR A 142 -1.30 2.24 24.90
N GLU A 143 -1.75 1.13 25.51
CA GLU A 143 -1.38 0.80 26.89
C GLU A 143 0.13 0.47 27.01
N ILE A 144 0.73 -0.19 26.01
CA ILE A 144 2.18 -0.46 25.97
C ILE A 144 2.97 0.85 25.91
N ILE A 145 2.70 1.70 24.91
CA ILE A 145 3.36 2.99 24.71
C ILE A 145 3.24 3.88 25.97
N LYS A 146 2.05 3.90 26.59
CA LYS A 146 1.81 4.61 27.84
C LYS A 146 2.63 4.03 29.00
N SER A 147 2.76 2.71 29.10
CA SER A 147 3.55 2.05 30.14
C SER A 147 5.05 2.35 30.03
N GLU A 148 5.53 2.65 28.82
CA GLU A 148 6.91 3.06 28.53
C GLU A 148 7.16 4.56 28.82
N GLY A 149 6.18 5.26 29.40
CA GLY A 149 6.32 6.64 29.87
C GLY A 149 5.94 7.73 28.86
N LEU A 150 5.50 7.34 27.66
CA LEU A 150 4.94 8.27 26.68
C LEU A 150 3.50 8.67 27.04
N LYS A 151 2.98 9.72 26.40
CA LYS A 151 1.64 10.29 26.69
C LYS A 151 0.73 10.24 25.45
N PRO A 152 0.42 9.04 24.93
CA PRO A 152 -0.40 8.92 23.72
C PRO A 152 -1.80 9.49 23.92
N ASN A 153 -2.38 10.06 22.86
CA ASN A 153 -3.78 10.50 22.87
C ASN A 153 -4.72 9.31 22.67
N LYS A 154 -5.39 8.87 23.72
CA LYS A 154 -6.31 7.72 23.67
C LYS A 154 -7.39 7.84 22.59
N LYS A 155 -7.92 9.04 22.33
CA LYS A 155 -8.95 9.24 21.30
C LYS A 155 -8.41 8.96 19.90
N ALA A 156 -7.17 9.36 19.62
CA ALA A 156 -6.53 9.09 18.33
C ALA A 156 -6.41 7.57 18.10
N PHE A 157 -5.97 6.81 19.12
CA PHE A 157 -5.85 5.34 19.08
C PHE A 157 -7.18 4.59 18.94
N LEU A 158 -8.32 5.24 19.16
CA LEU A 158 -9.67 4.64 19.03
C LEU A 158 -10.39 5.07 17.74
N SER A 159 -9.72 5.82 16.86
CA SER A 159 -10.28 6.24 15.57
C SER A 159 -9.74 5.35 14.45
N PRO A 160 -10.58 4.69 13.64
CA PRO A 160 -10.10 3.81 12.56
C PRO A 160 -9.50 4.57 11.37
N GLU A 161 -9.82 5.85 11.24
CA GLU A 161 -9.43 6.68 10.10
C GLU A 161 -7.98 7.16 10.20
N TYR A 162 -7.36 7.33 9.03
CA TYR A 162 -6.08 8.00 8.94
C TYR A 162 -6.17 9.44 9.45
N SER A 163 -5.15 9.87 10.16
CA SER A 163 -4.94 11.29 10.43
C SER A 163 -3.45 11.60 10.50
N GLN A 164 -3.03 12.68 9.85
CA GLN A 164 -1.65 13.13 9.86
C GLN A 164 -1.09 13.25 11.29
N GLY A 165 -1.89 13.74 12.23
CA GLY A 165 -1.45 13.88 13.63
C GLY A 165 -1.22 12.55 14.35
N MET A 166 -1.93 11.49 13.98
CA MET A 166 -1.66 10.14 14.52
C MET A 166 -0.38 9.59 13.91
N ASP A 167 -0.22 9.73 12.59
CA ASP A 167 0.93 9.24 11.88
C ASP A 167 2.22 9.95 12.32
N ASP A 168 2.20 11.28 12.38
CA ASP A 168 3.29 12.10 12.93
C ASP A 168 3.68 11.66 14.35
N TYR A 169 2.71 11.32 15.20
CA TYR A 169 3.00 10.82 16.55
C TYR A 169 3.71 9.46 16.50
N LEU A 170 3.21 8.52 15.70
CA LEU A 170 3.80 7.19 15.56
C LEU A 170 5.21 7.25 14.93
N TYR A 171 5.38 8.08 13.91
CA TYR A 171 6.63 8.20 13.17
C TYR A 171 7.66 9.05 13.91
N LYS A 172 7.31 10.28 14.32
CA LYS A 172 8.28 11.27 14.83
C LYS A 172 8.48 11.18 16.33
N GLU A 173 7.44 10.87 17.10
CA GLU A 173 7.56 10.79 18.58
C GLU A 173 7.88 9.38 19.08
N VAL A 174 7.19 8.35 18.56
CA VAL A 174 7.47 6.96 18.94
C VAL A 174 8.67 6.42 18.16
N GLY A 175 8.70 6.65 16.84
CA GLY A 175 9.71 6.10 15.93
C GLY A 175 9.26 4.78 15.33
N TYR A 176 9.24 4.66 14.00
CA TYR A 176 8.83 3.42 13.32
C TYR A 176 9.74 2.23 13.65
N ASP A 177 11.05 2.43 13.81
CA ASP A 177 11.96 1.35 14.25
C ASP A 177 11.56 0.77 15.60
N ARG A 178 11.27 1.65 16.57
CA ARG A 178 10.80 1.25 17.91
C ARG A 178 9.42 0.61 17.83
N LEU A 179 8.54 1.18 17.01
CA LEU A 179 7.18 0.69 16.86
C LEU A 179 7.16 -0.72 16.27
N ASN A 180 7.94 -0.98 15.23
CA ASN A 180 8.17 -2.29 14.64
C ASN A 180 8.66 -3.30 15.71
N PHE A 181 9.64 -2.91 16.53
CA PHE A 181 10.09 -3.76 17.63
C PHE A 181 8.96 -4.11 18.62
N ILE A 182 8.13 -3.12 19.00
CA ILE A 182 7.00 -3.34 19.91
C ILE A 182 5.98 -4.29 19.28
N ILE A 183 5.51 -4.01 18.06
CA ILE A 183 4.44 -4.81 17.44
C ILE A 183 4.89 -6.25 17.18
N SER A 184 6.15 -6.48 16.78
CA SER A 184 6.68 -7.84 16.57
C SER A 184 6.83 -8.57 17.91
N SER A 185 7.28 -7.89 18.97
CA SER A 185 7.42 -8.48 20.30
C SER A 185 6.09 -8.93 20.93
N TYR A 186 4.99 -8.28 20.55
CA TYR A 186 3.67 -8.53 21.10
C TYR A 186 2.70 -9.19 20.10
N GLY A 187 3.12 -9.47 18.87
CA GLY A 187 2.24 -10.00 17.81
C GLY A 187 1.02 -9.11 17.57
N LEU A 188 1.23 -7.80 17.36
CA LEU A 188 0.12 -6.84 17.24
C LEU A 188 -0.26 -6.51 15.79
N PHE A 189 0.70 -6.20 14.93
CA PHE A 189 0.46 -5.71 13.57
C PHE A 189 1.56 -6.23 12.64
N PRO A 190 1.32 -6.32 11.33
CA PRO A 190 2.34 -6.74 10.37
C PRO A 190 3.46 -5.69 10.22
N SER A 191 3.13 -4.40 10.35
CA SER A 191 4.10 -3.30 10.28
C SER A 191 3.69 -2.10 11.15
N ALA A 192 4.62 -1.19 11.39
CA ALA A 192 4.36 0.09 12.06
C ALA A 192 3.32 0.93 11.30
N TYR A 193 3.42 0.95 9.97
CA TYR A 193 2.54 1.74 9.11
C TYR A 193 1.10 1.21 9.14
N ALA A 194 0.93 -0.11 9.27
CA ALA A 194 -0.37 -0.77 9.47
C ALA A 194 -1.15 -0.29 10.71
N THR A 195 -0.52 0.48 11.62
CA THR A 195 -1.18 1.02 12.82
C THR A 195 -1.86 2.38 12.62
N THR A 196 -1.60 3.05 11.49
CA THR A 196 -2.01 4.43 11.24
C THR A 196 -3.51 4.54 10.92
N SER A 197 -4.06 3.58 10.17
CA SER A 197 -5.48 3.50 9.83
C SER A 197 -5.94 2.07 9.53
N LEU A 198 -7.25 1.85 9.50
CA LEU A 198 -7.85 0.56 9.13
C LEU A 198 -7.57 0.20 7.66
N LYS A 199 -7.48 1.20 6.78
CA LYS A 199 -7.15 0.99 5.36
C LYS A 199 -5.69 0.58 5.20
N GLU A 200 -4.78 1.25 5.90
CA GLU A 200 -3.36 0.87 5.93
C GLU A 200 -3.17 -0.52 6.55
N TYR A 201 -3.95 -0.85 7.60
CA TYR A 201 -3.95 -2.18 8.18
C TYR A 201 -4.32 -3.25 7.17
N PHE A 202 -5.35 -3.00 6.36
CA PHE A 202 -5.74 -3.89 5.27
C PHE A 202 -4.63 -4.02 4.22
N ALA A 203 -4.14 -2.91 3.69
CA ALA A 203 -3.13 -2.91 2.62
C ALA A 203 -1.79 -3.56 3.06
N ASN A 204 -1.30 -3.24 4.25
CA ASN A 204 -0.07 -3.87 4.80
C ASN A 204 -0.27 -5.37 5.09
N GLY A 205 -1.45 -5.78 5.54
CA GLY A 205 -1.77 -7.20 5.68
C GLY A 205 -1.80 -7.92 4.33
N PHE A 206 -2.34 -7.24 3.31
CA PHE A 206 -2.40 -7.74 1.96
C PHE A 206 -1.01 -7.96 1.38
N GLU A 207 -0.08 -7.00 1.53
CA GLU A 207 1.34 -7.19 1.20
C GLU A 207 1.92 -8.42 1.88
N HIS A 208 1.81 -8.51 3.21
CA HIS A 208 2.34 -9.63 4.01
C HIS A 208 1.79 -10.97 3.50
N PHE A 209 0.49 -11.05 3.20
CA PHE A 209 -0.15 -12.28 2.71
C PHE A 209 0.46 -12.81 1.40
N PHE A 210 0.90 -11.92 0.51
CA PHE A 210 1.44 -12.31 -0.80
C PHE A 210 2.96 -12.38 -0.84
N LEU A 211 3.66 -11.67 0.04
CA LEU A 211 5.10 -11.49 -0.05
C LEU A 211 5.87 -12.21 1.06
N ASP A 212 5.23 -12.46 2.20
CA ASP A 212 5.83 -13.03 3.40
C ASP A 212 5.15 -14.34 3.83
N ASP A 213 5.52 -14.85 5.02
CA ASP A 213 4.90 -16.03 5.61
C ASP A 213 3.48 -15.72 6.11
N ARG A 214 2.50 -16.31 5.42
CA ARG A 214 1.06 -16.19 5.73
C ARG A 214 0.70 -16.66 7.14
N SER A 215 1.44 -17.62 7.70
CA SER A 215 1.13 -18.18 9.01
C SER A 215 1.31 -17.14 10.13
N ASP A 216 2.31 -16.27 10.02
CA ASP A 216 2.52 -15.17 10.96
C ASP A 216 1.35 -14.17 10.92
N LEU A 217 0.82 -13.88 9.72
CA LEU A 217 -0.34 -13.02 9.57
C LEU A 217 -1.62 -13.67 10.11
N GLU A 218 -1.82 -14.95 9.86
CA GLU A 218 -2.97 -15.71 10.38
C GLU A 218 -2.97 -15.75 11.92
N GLU A 219 -1.81 -15.98 12.54
CA GLU A 219 -1.67 -16.01 13.99
C GLU A 219 -1.86 -14.62 14.61
N CYS A 220 -1.19 -13.62 14.04
CA CYS A 220 -1.19 -12.26 14.57
C CYS A 220 -2.53 -11.57 14.30
N CYS A 221 -3.04 -11.63 13.08
CA CYS A 221 -4.16 -10.83 12.56
C CYS A 221 -5.24 -11.72 11.89
N PRO A 222 -5.91 -12.60 12.64
CA PRO A 222 -6.77 -13.64 12.06
C PRO A 222 -8.00 -13.11 11.32
N GLU A 223 -8.61 -12.00 11.74
CA GLU A 223 -9.76 -11.45 11.00
C GLU A 223 -9.31 -10.75 9.71
N LEU A 224 -8.20 -10.00 9.74
CA LEU A 224 -7.56 -9.47 8.54
C LEU A 224 -7.18 -10.58 7.55
N TYR A 225 -6.50 -11.63 8.03
CA TYR A 225 -6.12 -12.79 7.22
C TYR A 225 -7.33 -13.39 6.51
N LYS A 226 -8.43 -13.64 7.23
CA LYS A 226 -9.66 -14.19 6.65
C LYS A 226 -10.25 -13.30 5.57
N LYS A 227 -10.22 -11.97 5.72
CA LYS A 227 -10.72 -11.05 4.69
C LYS A 227 -9.88 -11.10 3.42
N ILE A 228 -8.57 -11.22 3.56
CA ILE A 228 -7.67 -11.35 2.42
C ILE A 228 -7.84 -12.73 1.75
N GLU A 229 -7.99 -13.79 2.53
CA GLU A 229 -8.26 -15.15 2.03
C GLU A 229 -9.61 -15.22 1.29
N GLU A 230 -10.67 -14.60 1.84
CA GLU A 230 -11.97 -14.49 1.18
C GLU A 230 -11.87 -13.81 -0.19
N LEU A 231 -11.04 -12.77 -0.35
CA LEU A 231 -10.77 -12.11 -1.63
C LEU A 231 -9.94 -12.97 -2.57
N TYR A 232 -8.93 -13.65 -2.03
CA TYR A 232 -8.02 -14.50 -2.78
C TYR A 232 -8.76 -15.68 -3.44
N GLU A 233 -9.80 -16.21 -2.79
CA GLU A 233 -10.60 -17.36 -3.25
C GLU A 233 -11.83 -17.00 -4.13
N LEU A 234 -12.06 -15.71 -4.45
CA LEU A 234 -13.14 -15.28 -5.36
C LEU A 234 -12.98 -15.82 -6.79
#